data_AF-A0A2N2Z190-F1
#
_entry.id   AF-A0A2N2Z190-F1
#
_cell.length_a   1.000
_cell.length_b   1.000
_cell.length_c   1.000
_cell.angle_alpha   90.00
_cell.angle_beta   90.00
_cell.angle_gamma   90.00
#
_symmetry.space_group_name_H-M   'P 1'
#
loop_
_entity.id
_entity.type
_entity.pdbx_description
1 polymer ?
#
loop_
_entity_poly.entity_id
_entity_poly.type
_entity_poly.pdbx_seq_one_letter_code
_entity_poly.pdbx_strand_id
1 'polypeptide(L)'
;MKKLLFLMIVLAFCTSALLSQTIADYTFSTATDGSLEDMSTGTTDIFATGTYRDDTASTLQTIGFDFKLGATTYSQFSINSNGQMQLGSTVISGGSASPSSGLARLAALSGDNSLQSTGKAHYKVTGAAPDRVCVIEWNQVRVNYSSSTTGTFCTFQVWLYETSNTVKYVYGTMYNMSTSAQSRGV
;
A
#
# COMPACT_ATOMS: atom_id res chain seq x y z
N MET A 1 -23.92 31.64 36.60
CA MET A 1 -24.27 30.20 36.62
C MET A 1 -24.92 29.72 35.32
N LYS A 2 -26.02 30.31 34.83
CA LYS A 2 -26.71 29.87 33.59
C LYS A 2 -25.85 29.87 32.32
N LYS A 3 -24.94 30.85 32.15
CA LYS A 3 -24.00 30.93 31.00
C LYS A 3 -22.89 29.86 31.03
N LEU A 4 -22.48 29.44 32.23
CA LEU A 4 -21.47 28.38 32.40
C LEU A 4 -22.06 27.00 32.09
N LEU A 5 -23.32 26.79 32.47
CA LEU A 5 -24.06 25.56 32.19
C LEU A 5 -24.28 25.36 30.68
N PHE A 6 -24.57 26.43 29.95
CA PHE A 6 -24.75 26.38 28.50
C PHE A 6 -23.43 26.04 27.77
N LEU A 7 -22.29 26.59 28.21
CA LEU A 7 -20.98 26.28 27.65
C LEU A 7 -20.58 24.81 27.89
N MET A 8 -20.89 24.25 29.06
CA MET A 8 -20.64 22.83 29.34
C MET A 8 -21.51 21.88 28.51
N ILE A 9 -22.77 22.26 28.22
CA ILE A 9 -23.65 21.47 27.35
C ILE A 9 -23.17 21.50 25.89
N VAL A 10 -22.70 22.65 25.40
CA VAL A 10 -22.10 22.77 24.05
C VAL A 10 -20.80 21.96 23.95
N LEU A 11 -19.95 21.98 24.98
CA LEU A 11 -18.72 21.17 25.00
C LEU A 11 -19.03 19.66 24.99
N ALA A 12 -20.08 19.23 25.71
CA ALA A 12 -20.52 17.83 25.74
C ALA A 12 -21.16 17.35 24.43
N PHE A 13 -21.75 18.25 23.64
CA PHE A 13 -22.25 17.93 22.29
C PHE A 13 -21.17 18.02 21.20
N CYS A 14 -20.07 18.76 21.43
CA CYS A 14 -18.92 18.82 20.53
C CYS A 14 -17.95 17.63 20.71
N THR A 15 -18.09 16.84 21.76
CA THR A 15 -17.43 15.54 21.91
C THR A 15 -18.28 14.44 21.31
N SER A 16 -18.64 14.54 20.02
CA SER A 16 -18.90 13.33 19.26
C SER A 16 -17.63 12.49 19.35
N ALA A 17 -17.70 11.40 20.10
CA ALA A 17 -16.58 10.49 20.26
C ALA A 17 -16.02 10.17 18.88
N LEU A 18 -14.78 10.58 18.60
CA LEU A 18 -14.02 10.04 17.50
C LEU A 18 -13.80 8.57 17.86
N LEU A 19 -14.74 7.71 17.43
CA LEU A 19 -14.59 6.28 17.56
C LEU A 19 -13.36 5.91 16.73
N SER A 20 -12.43 5.20 17.34
CA SER A 20 -11.33 4.58 16.59
C SER A 20 -11.96 3.68 15.54
N GLN A 21 -11.75 4.01 14.26
CA GLN A 21 -12.21 3.14 13.18
C GLN A 21 -11.46 1.82 13.26
N THR A 22 -12.19 0.73 13.12
CA THR A 22 -11.60 -0.60 13.00
C THR A 22 -11.59 -1.00 11.53
N ILE A 23 -10.77 -1.98 11.17
CA ILE A 23 -10.78 -2.51 9.80
C ILE A 23 -12.17 -3.02 9.37
N ALA A 24 -13.05 -3.34 10.33
CA ALA A 24 -14.41 -3.78 10.09
C ALA A 24 -15.32 -2.68 9.52
N ASP A 25 -14.92 -1.41 9.60
CA ASP A 25 -15.66 -0.28 9.01
C ASP A 25 -15.40 -0.16 7.49
N TYR A 26 -14.41 -0.90 6.97
CA TYR A 26 -14.12 -0.99 5.54
C TYR A 26 -14.89 -2.12 4.87
N THR A 27 -15.48 -1.83 3.72
CA THR A 27 -16.08 -2.86 2.86
C THR A 27 -15.00 -3.48 1.97
N PHE A 28 -14.84 -4.79 2.08
CA PHE A 28 -13.99 -5.56 1.19
C PHE A 28 -14.82 -6.12 0.04
N SER A 29 -14.33 -5.95 -1.19
CA SER A 29 -14.92 -6.55 -2.38
C SER A 29 -13.81 -7.04 -3.29
N THR A 30 -14.13 -8.06 -4.08
CA THR A 30 -13.21 -8.64 -5.06
C THR A 30 -13.90 -8.72 -6.42
N ALA A 31 -13.11 -8.60 -7.47
CA ALA A 31 -13.55 -8.75 -8.85
C ALA A 31 -12.42 -9.38 -9.68
N THR A 32 -12.77 -10.01 -10.78
CA THR A 32 -11.83 -10.72 -11.67
C THR A 32 -11.64 -10.03 -13.03
N ASP A 33 -12.16 -8.81 -13.16
CA ASP A 33 -12.18 -8.00 -14.38
C ASP A 33 -11.19 -6.81 -14.33
N GLY A 34 -10.34 -6.77 -13.31
CA GLY A 34 -9.31 -5.74 -13.18
C GLY A 34 -8.11 -5.96 -14.13
N SER A 35 -7.60 -4.88 -14.70
CA SER A 35 -6.33 -4.84 -15.42
C SER A 35 -5.34 -3.93 -14.70
N LEU A 36 -4.04 -4.24 -14.79
CA LEU A 36 -2.98 -3.35 -14.32
C LEU A 36 -3.04 -2.01 -15.06
N GLU A 37 -2.72 -0.93 -14.35
CA GLU A 37 -2.44 0.37 -14.96
C GLU A 37 -1.15 0.26 -15.76
N ASP A 38 -1.07 0.90 -16.93
CA ASP A 38 0.16 0.91 -17.72
C ASP A 38 1.25 1.74 -17.03
N MET A 39 2.31 1.08 -16.58
CA MET A 39 3.45 1.70 -15.89
C MET A 39 4.68 1.89 -16.80
N SER A 40 4.50 1.86 -18.13
CA SER A 40 5.61 1.98 -19.09
C SER A 40 6.25 3.38 -19.15
N THR A 41 5.51 4.43 -18.80
CA THR A 41 5.95 5.83 -18.87
C THR A 41 5.41 6.66 -17.70
N GLY A 42 6.05 7.80 -17.41
CA GLY A 42 5.60 8.75 -16.39
C GLY A 42 5.76 8.26 -14.94
N THR A 43 6.59 7.23 -14.72
CA THR A 43 6.83 6.64 -13.41
C THR A 43 8.10 7.17 -12.75
N THR A 44 8.07 7.25 -11.42
CA THR A 44 9.25 7.46 -10.59
C THR A 44 9.70 6.14 -10.01
N ASP A 45 10.96 5.75 -10.26
CA ASP A 45 11.54 4.55 -9.68
C ASP A 45 11.76 4.73 -8.16
N ILE A 46 11.26 3.79 -7.37
CA ILE A 46 11.54 3.68 -5.93
C ILE A 46 12.70 2.71 -5.72
N PHE A 47 12.62 1.56 -6.41
CA PHE A 47 13.70 0.60 -6.58
C PHE A 47 13.95 0.43 -8.07
N ALA A 48 15.03 1.00 -8.59
CA ALA A 48 15.44 0.82 -9.97
C ALA A 48 15.92 -0.61 -10.25
N THR A 49 15.89 -1.00 -11.52
CA THR A 49 16.47 -2.24 -12.04
C THR A 49 17.99 -2.29 -11.82
N GLY A 50 18.56 -3.49 -11.91
CA GLY A 50 20.00 -3.75 -11.80
C GLY A 50 20.44 -4.19 -10.42
N THR A 51 19.54 -4.31 -9.45
CA THR A 51 19.88 -4.78 -8.10
C THR A 51 18.81 -5.72 -7.56
N TYR A 52 19.23 -6.91 -7.16
CA TYR A 52 18.40 -7.83 -6.39
C TYR A 52 18.10 -7.24 -5.01
N ARG A 53 16.86 -7.33 -4.54
CA ARG A 53 16.46 -6.82 -3.22
C ARG A 53 15.68 -7.86 -2.45
N ASP A 54 16.13 -8.05 -1.23
CA ASP A 54 15.50 -8.86 -0.20
C ASP A 54 15.51 -8.03 1.08
N ASP A 55 14.42 -8.07 1.84
CA ASP A 55 14.22 -7.28 3.06
C ASP A 55 14.72 -5.83 2.98
N THR A 56 14.50 -5.18 1.84
CA THR A 56 14.99 -3.83 1.59
C THR A 56 13.85 -2.84 1.71
N ALA A 57 14.02 -1.81 2.54
CA ALA A 57 13.08 -0.69 2.66
C ALA A 57 13.45 0.45 1.71
N SER A 58 12.44 1.17 1.21
CA SER A 58 12.62 2.40 0.45
C SER A 58 12.75 3.62 1.36
N THR A 59 13.23 4.72 0.79
CA THR A 59 12.99 6.05 1.36
C THR A 59 11.51 6.43 1.24
N LEU A 60 11.09 7.48 1.95
CA LEU A 60 9.75 8.03 1.84
C LEU A 60 9.48 8.62 0.45
N GLN A 61 8.28 8.39 -0.05
CA GLN A 61 7.72 8.91 -1.29
C GLN A 61 6.49 9.75 -0.97
N THR A 62 6.14 10.69 -1.85
CA THR A 62 4.94 11.52 -1.72
C THR A 62 3.78 10.91 -2.50
N ILE A 63 2.60 10.82 -1.88
CA ILE A 63 1.38 10.28 -2.52
C ILE A 63 0.89 11.20 -3.65
N GLY A 64 1.11 12.51 -3.50
CA GLY A 64 0.65 13.54 -4.45
C GLY A 64 -0.69 14.19 -4.06
N PHE A 65 -1.40 13.61 -3.09
CA PHE A 65 -2.61 14.14 -2.48
C PHE A 65 -2.76 13.62 -1.04
N ASP A 66 -3.72 14.19 -0.31
CA ASP A 66 -4.08 13.74 1.03
C ASP A 66 -4.96 12.50 0.94
N PHE A 67 -4.43 11.34 1.33
CA PHE A 67 -5.14 10.07 1.37
C PHE A 67 -5.56 9.74 2.80
N LYS A 68 -6.82 9.37 3.02
CA LYS A 68 -7.35 9.02 4.35
C LYS A 68 -7.44 7.51 4.53
N LEU A 69 -6.84 7.01 5.60
CA LEU A 69 -7.08 5.66 6.10
C LEU A 69 -7.50 5.76 7.57
N GLY A 70 -8.70 5.26 7.88
CA GLY A 70 -9.42 5.54 9.10
C GLY A 70 -9.65 7.04 9.28
N ALA A 71 -9.33 7.53 10.48
CA ALA A 71 -9.38 8.96 10.80
C ALA A 71 -8.06 9.70 10.46
N THR A 72 -7.06 9.00 9.95
CA THR A 72 -5.72 9.57 9.73
C THR A 72 -5.53 9.95 8.26
N THR A 73 -4.97 11.14 8.05
CA THR A 73 -4.59 11.62 6.71
C THR A 73 -3.10 11.36 6.49
N TYR A 74 -2.77 10.82 5.33
CA TYR A 74 -1.44 10.45 4.89
C TYR A 74 -1.12 11.16 3.59
N SER A 75 0.08 11.73 3.49
CA SER A 75 0.60 12.36 2.27
C SER A 75 1.89 11.70 1.77
N GLN A 76 2.40 10.73 2.53
CA GLN A 76 3.65 10.02 2.29
C GLN A 76 3.48 8.51 2.49
N PHE A 77 4.39 7.76 1.89
CA PHE A 77 4.50 6.31 2.07
C PHE A 77 5.94 5.84 1.90
N SER A 78 6.20 4.60 2.30
CA SER A 78 7.40 3.84 1.90
C SER A 78 6.99 2.41 1.56
N ILE A 79 7.83 1.70 0.82
CA ILE A 79 7.62 0.30 0.44
C ILE A 79 8.83 -0.55 0.81
N ASN A 80 8.65 -1.86 0.81
CA ASN A 80 9.78 -2.80 0.83
C ASN A 80 9.81 -3.69 -0.42
N SER A 81 10.88 -4.46 -0.58
CA SER A 81 11.06 -5.41 -1.68
C SER A 81 10.09 -6.59 -1.65
N ASN A 82 9.42 -6.80 -0.51
CA ASN A 82 8.56 -7.94 -0.24
C ASN A 82 7.11 -7.76 -0.73
N GLY A 83 6.71 -6.54 -1.13
CA GLY A 83 5.35 -6.25 -1.61
C GLY A 83 4.46 -5.54 -0.59
N GLN A 84 5.05 -4.96 0.48
CA GLN A 84 4.33 -4.20 1.49
C GLN A 84 4.64 -2.71 1.41
N MET A 85 3.65 -1.93 1.82
CA MET A 85 3.64 -0.47 1.83
C MET A 85 3.23 0.01 3.22
N GLN A 86 3.89 1.05 3.73
CA GLN A 86 3.48 1.74 4.95
C GLN A 86 3.18 3.20 4.65
N LEU A 87 1.98 3.64 5.01
CA LEU A 87 1.57 5.02 4.93
C LEU A 87 2.14 5.82 6.11
N GLY A 88 2.47 7.09 5.85
CA GLY A 88 2.94 8.05 6.85
C GLY A 88 4.42 8.40 6.71
N SER A 89 4.92 9.11 7.71
CA SER A 89 6.28 9.66 7.76
C SER A 89 7.33 8.69 8.32
N THR A 90 6.94 7.48 8.70
CA THR A 90 7.84 6.46 9.22
C THR A 90 8.11 5.43 8.13
N VAL A 91 9.39 5.21 7.84
CA VAL A 91 9.83 4.20 6.87
C VAL A 91 9.44 2.79 7.34
N ILE A 92 8.96 1.97 6.41
CA ILE A 92 8.65 0.56 6.64
C ILE A 92 9.92 -0.23 6.97
N SER A 93 9.83 -1.22 7.85
CA SER A 93 10.93 -2.19 8.01
C SER A 93 11.03 -3.08 6.79
N GLY A 94 12.24 -3.29 6.27
CA GLY A 94 12.50 -4.09 5.07
C GLY A 94 11.91 -5.50 5.15
N GLY A 95 12.12 -6.20 6.27
CA GLY A 95 11.58 -7.55 6.52
C GLY A 95 10.13 -7.61 7.01
N SER A 96 9.37 -6.52 6.86
CA SER A 96 7.92 -6.59 7.14
C SER A 96 7.24 -7.48 6.13
N ALA A 97 6.66 -8.60 6.54
CA ALA A 97 6.00 -9.55 5.63
C ALA A 97 4.47 -9.57 5.73
N SER A 98 3.86 -8.79 6.63
CA SER A 98 2.40 -8.79 6.83
C SER A 98 1.89 -7.44 7.34
N PRO A 99 0.58 -7.17 7.20
CA PRO A 99 -0.07 -6.12 7.98
C PRO A 99 0.19 -6.28 9.48
N SER A 100 0.19 -5.18 10.21
CA SER A 100 0.47 -5.16 11.65
C SER A 100 -0.45 -4.18 12.36
N SER A 101 -0.94 -4.58 13.53
CA SER A 101 -1.83 -3.74 14.33
C SER A 101 -1.15 -2.42 14.72
N GLY A 102 -1.89 -1.32 14.65
CA GLY A 102 -1.39 0.02 14.97
C GLY A 102 -0.51 0.66 13.88
N LEU A 103 -0.26 -0.03 12.77
CA LEU A 103 0.47 0.51 11.62
C LEU A 103 -0.46 0.58 10.40
N ALA A 104 -0.41 1.70 9.66
CA ALA A 104 -1.10 1.84 8.38
C ALA A 104 -0.32 1.11 7.27
N ARG A 105 -0.20 -0.21 7.42
CA ARG A 105 0.53 -1.10 6.53
C ARG A 105 -0.44 -1.81 5.59
N LEU A 106 -0.24 -1.58 4.31
CA LEU A 106 -0.94 -2.22 3.21
C LEU A 106 -0.02 -3.31 2.65
N ALA A 107 -0.55 -4.48 2.34
CA ALA A 107 0.20 -5.58 1.79
C ALA A 107 -0.43 -6.03 0.47
N ALA A 108 0.07 -5.52 -0.64
CA ALA A 108 -0.37 -5.99 -1.95
C ALA A 108 -0.09 -7.49 -2.10
N LEU A 109 1.02 -7.93 -1.53
CA LEU A 109 1.31 -9.33 -1.32
C LEU A 109 1.94 -9.49 0.05
N SER A 110 1.40 -10.36 0.90
CA SER A 110 2.05 -10.76 2.14
C SER A 110 3.12 -11.83 1.91
N GLY A 111 4.02 -11.99 2.87
CA GLY A 111 5.06 -13.01 2.89
C GLY A 111 6.45 -12.44 2.64
N ASP A 112 7.41 -13.35 2.80
CA ASP A 112 8.82 -13.16 2.48
C ASP A 112 9.04 -13.50 0.99
N ASN A 113 9.37 -12.46 0.23
CA ASN A 113 9.42 -12.38 -1.23
C ASN A 113 10.72 -11.68 -1.64
N SER A 114 11.05 -11.65 -2.93
CA SER A 114 12.22 -10.88 -3.37
C SER A 114 12.02 -10.16 -4.68
N LEU A 115 12.47 -8.91 -4.74
CA LEU A 115 12.47 -8.14 -5.98
C LEU A 115 13.72 -8.52 -6.77
N GLN A 116 13.51 -9.07 -7.96
CA GLN A 116 14.62 -9.53 -8.79
C GLN A 116 15.39 -8.35 -9.39
N SER A 117 16.65 -8.59 -9.75
CA SER A 117 17.50 -7.54 -10.35
C SER A 117 17.00 -7.03 -11.70
N THR A 118 16.22 -7.83 -12.42
CA THR A 118 15.53 -7.40 -13.66
C THR A 118 14.22 -6.65 -13.39
N GLY A 119 13.78 -6.66 -12.13
CA GLY A 119 12.57 -6.00 -11.65
C GLY A 119 12.80 -4.60 -11.16
N LYS A 120 11.69 -3.92 -10.90
CA LYS A 120 11.67 -2.63 -10.23
C LYS A 120 10.40 -2.46 -9.41
N ALA A 121 10.46 -1.54 -8.46
CA ALA A 121 9.29 -0.99 -7.81
C ALA A 121 9.24 0.51 -8.09
N HIS A 122 8.08 1.00 -8.51
CA HIS A 122 7.92 2.36 -9.02
C HIS A 122 6.48 2.82 -8.86
N TYR A 123 6.26 4.13 -8.96
CA TYR A 123 4.93 4.70 -8.81
C TYR A 123 4.69 5.87 -9.77
N LYS A 124 3.41 6.18 -10.00
CA LYS A 124 2.99 7.41 -10.68
C LYS A 124 1.67 7.90 -10.10
N VAL A 125 1.39 9.18 -10.32
CA VAL A 125 0.06 9.77 -10.06
C VAL A 125 -0.60 10.04 -11.40
N THR A 126 -1.79 9.48 -11.61
CA THR A 126 -2.61 9.71 -12.81
C THR A 126 -3.82 10.57 -12.49
N GLY A 127 -4.47 11.10 -13.53
CA GLY A 127 -5.64 11.97 -13.39
C GLY A 127 -5.27 13.40 -13.01
N ALA A 128 -6.29 14.16 -12.61
CA ALA A 128 -6.18 15.54 -12.15
C ALA A 128 -7.06 15.73 -10.91
N ALA A 129 -6.71 16.66 -10.03
CA ALA A 129 -7.49 16.89 -8.82
C ALA A 129 -8.94 17.27 -9.17
N PRO A 130 -9.95 16.76 -8.43
CA PRO A 130 -9.85 15.91 -7.23
C PRO A 130 -9.89 14.39 -7.49
N ASP A 131 -9.68 13.95 -8.73
CA ASP A 131 -9.84 12.56 -9.18
C ASP A 131 -8.49 11.91 -9.53
N ARG A 132 -7.47 12.13 -8.69
CA ARG A 132 -6.16 11.50 -8.87
C ARG A 132 -6.13 10.07 -8.35
N VAL A 133 -5.25 9.27 -8.95
CA VAL A 133 -4.90 7.92 -8.48
C VAL A 133 -3.40 7.82 -8.32
N CYS A 134 -2.92 7.47 -7.13
CA CYS A 134 -1.52 7.10 -6.92
C CYS A 134 -1.38 5.59 -7.11
N VAL A 135 -0.66 5.18 -8.15
CA VAL A 135 -0.43 3.79 -8.51
C VAL A 135 1.00 3.41 -8.16
N ILE A 136 1.16 2.39 -7.32
CA ILE A 136 2.44 1.81 -6.93
C ILE A 136 2.48 0.39 -7.50
N GLU A 137 3.54 0.05 -8.22
CA GLU A 137 3.74 -1.28 -8.81
C GLU A 137 5.03 -1.92 -8.29
N TRP A 138 4.94 -3.22 -8.01
CA TRP A 138 6.11 -4.10 -7.94
C TRP A 138 6.10 -5.02 -9.16
N ASN A 139 7.19 -5.01 -9.91
CA ASN A 139 7.37 -5.78 -11.12
C ASN A 139 8.57 -6.73 -10.98
N GLN A 140 8.42 -7.97 -11.47
CA GLN A 140 9.35 -9.08 -11.31
C GLN A 140 9.62 -9.47 -9.85
N VAL A 141 8.55 -9.62 -9.06
CA VAL A 141 8.65 -10.13 -7.69
C VAL A 141 8.67 -11.65 -7.69
N ARG A 142 9.63 -12.24 -6.99
CA ARG A 142 9.68 -13.67 -6.73
C ARG A 142 8.90 -14.02 -5.47
N VAL A 143 8.05 -15.03 -5.60
CA VAL A 143 7.14 -15.48 -4.55
C VAL A 143 7.30 -17.00 -4.42
N ASN A 144 7.98 -17.53 -3.41
CA ASN A 144 8.57 -16.82 -2.26
C ASN A 144 9.97 -16.27 -2.55
N TYR A 145 10.59 -15.68 -1.53
CA TYR A 145 12.00 -15.29 -1.54
C TYR A 145 12.91 -16.38 -2.12
N SER A 146 13.84 -15.96 -2.98
CA SER A 146 15.07 -16.65 -3.37
C SER A 146 15.92 -15.72 -4.22
N SER A 147 17.22 -15.99 -4.23
CA SER A 147 18.20 -15.40 -5.15
C SER A 147 18.21 -16.03 -6.55
N SER A 148 17.37 -17.03 -6.84
CA SER A 148 17.26 -17.62 -8.18
C SER A 148 16.77 -16.60 -9.21
N THR A 149 17.59 -16.40 -10.25
CA THR A 149 17.28 -15.53 -11.39
C THR A 149 16.39 -16.20 -12.45
N THR A 150 16.16 -17.51 -12.33
CA THR A 150 15.25 -18.27 -13.20
C THR A 150 13.88 -18.38 -12.54
N GLY A 151 12.82 -18.12 -13.31
CA GLY A 151 11.43 -18.24 -12.86
C GLY A 151 10.49 -17.36 -13.65
N THR A 152 9.19 -17.54 -13.43
CA THR A 152 8.18 -16.58 -13.86
C THR A 152 7.80 -15.74 -12.66
N PHE A 153 7.81 -14.42 -12.79
CA PHE A 153 7.70 -13.52 -11.65
C PHE A 153 6.31 -12.88 -11.58
N CYS A 154 6.00 -12.37 -10.39
CA CYS A 154 4.74 -11.73 -10.09
C CYS A 154 4.80 -10.22 -10.39
N THR A 155 3.67 -9.68 -10.86
CA THR A 155 3.45 -8.23 -10.98
C THR A 155 2.13 -7.85 -10.34
N PHE A 156 2.16 -6.86 -9.48
CA PHE A 156 0.98 -6.40 -8.75
C PHE A 156 1.09 -4.92 -8.39
N GLN A 157 -0.06 -4.32 -8.16
CA GLN A 157 -0.22 -2.89 -7.91
C GLN A 157 -1.08 -2.59 -6.68
N VAL A 158 -0.79 -1.45 -6.04
CA VAL A 158 -1.66 -0.77 -5.07
C VAL A 158 -2.08 0.57 -5.66
N TRP A 159 -3.37 0.83 -5.69
CA TRP A 159 -3.92 2.11 -6.12
C TRP A 159 -4.57 2.80 -4.93
N LEU A 160 -4.19 4.06 -4.72
CA LEU A 160 -4.84 4.96 -3.78
C LEU A 160 -5.67 5.97 -4.57
N TYR A 161 -6.96 6.06 -4.27
CA TYR A 161 -7.87 7.01 -4.93
C TYR A 161 -8.05 8.25 -4.06
N GLU A 162 -7.88 9.44 -4.64
CA GLU A 162 -7.92 10.72 -3.91
C GLU A 162 -9.28 10.98 -3.22
N THR A 163 -10.37 11.07 -3.99
CA THR A 163 -11.67 11.46 -3.43
C THR A 163 -12.29 10.33 -2.60
N SER A 164 -12.28 9.09 -3.10
CA SER A 164 -12.96 7.98 -2.43
C SER A 164 -12.17 7.37 -1.28
N ASN A 165 -10.87 7.69 -1.17
CA ASN A 165 -9.95 7.10 -0.19
C ASN A 165 -9.93 5.56 -0.23
N THR A 166 -10.24 4.99 -1.40
CA THR A 166 -10.22 3.55 -1.63
C THR A 166 -8.79 3.08 -1.84
N VAL A 167 -8.43 1.97 -1.19
CA VAL A 167 -7.26 1.16 -1.56
C VAL A 167 -7.74 0.07 -2.50
N LYS A 168 -7.12 -0.04 -3.69
CA LYS A 168 -7.37 -1.14 -4.62
C LYS A 168 -6.08 -1.92 -4.84
N TYR A 169 -6.16 -3.23 -4.64
CA TYR A 169 -5.09 -4.16 -5.00
C TYR A 169 -5.40 -4.76 -6.36
N VAL A 170 -4.43 -4.71 -7.28
CA VAL A 170 -4.61 -5.22 -8.65
C VAL A 170 -3.49 -6.21 -8.95
N TYR A 171 -3.86 -7.41 -9.39
CA TYR A 171 -2.93 -8.49 -9.66
C TYR A 171 -2.85 -8.73 -11.16
N GLY A 172 -1.63 -8.68 -11.69
CA GLY A 172 -1.35 -9.16 -13.02
C GLY A 172 -0.99 -10.65 -12.96
N THR A 173 0.12 -11.00 -13.58
CA THR A 173 0.63 -12.36 -13.53
C THR A 173 1.07 -12.71 -12.11
N MET A 174 0.56 -13.81 -11.57
CA MET A 174 0.87 -14.30 -10.21
C MET A 174 1.25 -15.78 -10.26
N TYR A 175 2.35 -16.14 -9.60
CA TYR A 175 2.86 -17.51 -9.54
C TYR A 175 3.25 -17.89 -8.12
N ASN A 176 3.02 -19.16 -7.78
CA ASN A 176 3.63 -19.81 -6.63
C ASN A 176 4.89 -20.55 -7.11
N MET A 177 6.08 -20.09 -6.72
CA MET A 177 7.37 -20.71 -7.06
C MET A 177 7.87 -21.65 -5.96
N SER A 178 6.99 -22.07 -5.05
CA SER A 178 7.21 -23.17 -4.11
C SER A 178 6.76 -24.50 -4.71
N THR A 179 7.38 -25.59 -4.27
CA THR A 179 6.91 -26.96 -4.55
C THR A 179 5.66 -27.35 -3.76
N SER A 180 5.20 -26.49 -2.85
CA SER A 180 4.02 -26.69 -2.01
C SER A 180 3.06 -25.51 -2.10
N ALA A 181 1.77 -25.75 -1.83
CA ALA A 181 0.77 -24.69 -1.76
C ALA A 181 1.14 -23.65 -0.71
N GLN A 182 0.97 -22.37 -1.05
CA GLN A 182 1.27 -21.24 -0.19
C GLN A 182 0.01 -20.42 0.05
N SER A 183 -0.30 -20.15 1.33
CA SER A 183 -1.32 -19.15 1.69
C SER A 183 -0.66 -17.79 1.80
N ARG A 184 -1.10 -16.83 1.00
CA ARG A 184 -0.57 -15.45 0.99
C ARG A 184 -1.73 -14.51 1.24
N GLY A 185 -1.60 -13.69 2.28
CA GLY A 185 -2.61 -12.70 2.63
C GLY A 185 -2.53 -11.46 1.73
N VAL A 186 -3.67 -10.79 1.64
CA VAL A 186 -3.82 -9.37 1.32
C VAL A 186 -4.18 -8.62 2.58
#